data_AF-N9FNL1-F1
#
_entry.id   AF-N9FNL1-F1
#
_cell.length_a   1.000
_cell.length_b   1.000
_cell.length_c   1.000
_cell.angle_alpha   90.00
_cell.angle_beta   90.00
_cell.angle_gamma   90.00
#
_symmetry.space_group_name_H-M   'P 1'
#
loop_
_entity.id
_entity.type
_entity.pdbx_description
1 polymer ?
#
loop_
_entity_poly.entity_id
_entity_poly.type
_entity_poly.pdbx_seq_one_letter_code
_entity_poly.pdbx_strand_id
1 'polypeptide(L)'
;MNKNKFSTTAFTRYGPIIGTFIIVISFHILIYSDHPARFLQGLITPSVVMPMFVLMLIAIVVGYIIGYIPAYITGELFLHLFKNKLADANLYRVITYGCCTGFLWTPVSLLISQFSHEWLPIFLYLQFVFILPITVICAVIEWRQLK
;
A
#
# COMPACT_ATOMS: atom_id res chain seq x y z
N MET A 1 2.84 -28.46 -17.18
CA MET A 1 2.12 -27.61 -16.19
C MET A 1 2.78 -27.82 -14.83
N ASN A 2 3.77 -26.99 -14.48
CA ASN A 2 4.55 -27.17 -13.25
C ASN A 2 3.88 -26.41 -12.09
N LYS A 3 3.45 -27.15 -11.07
CA LYS A 3 2.52 -26.73 -9.99
C LYS A 3 3.19 -26.03 -8.79
N ASN A 4 4.49 -25.74 -8.83
CA ASN A 4 5.23 -25.21 -7.68
C ASN A 4 6.05 -23.95 -8.01
N LYS A 5 5.37 -22.83 -8.26
CA LYS A 5 5.97 -21.52 -8.05
C LYS A 5 4.98 -20.75 -7.19
N PHE A 6 5.34 -20.51 -5.93
CA PHE A 6 4.89 -19.31 -5.24
C PHE A 6 5.33 -18.14 -6.12
N SER A 7 4.50 -17.81 -7.12
CA SER A 7 4.74 -16.72 -8.04
C SER A 7 4.45 -15.48 -7.23
N THR A 8 5.46 -15.01 -6.49
CA THR A 8 5.39 -13.75 -5.75
C THR A 8 5.00 -12.66 -6.74
N THR A 9 3.77 -12.17 -6.63
CA THR A 9 3.24 -11.07 -7.44
C THR A 9 3.89 -9.75 -7.00
N ALA A 10 3.89 -8.75 -7.86
CA ALA A 10 4.27 -7.38 -7.52
C ALA A 10 3.50 -6.86 -6.29
N PHE A 11 2.26 -7.32 -6.10
CA PHE A 11 1.48 -7.04 -4.89
C PHE A 11 2.17 -7.59 -3.64
N THR A 12 2.49 -8.88 -3.57
CA THR A 12 3.18 -9.47 -2.40
C THR A 12 4.59 -8.92 -2.18
N ARG A 13 5.29 -8.58 -3.26
CA ARG A 13 6.68 -8.12 -3.19
C ARG A 13 6.80 -6.67 -2.76
N TYR A 14 5.96 -5.79 -3.31
CA TYR A 14 6.08 -4.34 -3.13
C TYR A 14 4.93 -3.74 -2.32
N GLY A 15 3.74 -4.33 -2.36
CA GLY A 15 2.54 -3.81 -1.69
C GLY A 15 2.75 -3.50 -0.20
N PRO A 16 3.29 -4.44 0.61
CA PRO A 16 3.52 -4.18 2.03
C PRO A 16 4.53 -3.05 2.29
N ILE A 17 5.57 -2.94 1.45
CA ILE A 17 6.59 -1.88 1.57
C ILE A 17 5.98 -0.52 1.21
N ILE A 18 5.26 -0.44 0.08
CA ILE A 18 4.57 0.78 -0.36
C ILE A 18 3.55 1.21 0.70
N GLY A 19 2.76 0.27 1.24
CA GLY A 19 1.81 0.56 2.30
C GLY A 19 2.49 1.10 3.55
N THR A 20 3.56 0.45 4.02
CA THR A 20 4.32 0.93 5.19
C THR A 20 4.82 2.36 4.95
N PHE A 21 5.34 2.65 3.76
CA PHE A 21 5.80 3.98 3.40
C PHE A 21 4.68 5.04 3.42
N ILE A 22 3.51 4.73 2.87
CA ILE A 22 2.34 5.61 2.90
C ILE A 22 1.92 5.91 4.35
N ILE A 23 1.86 4.90 5.21
CA ILE A 23 1.51 5.06 6.63
C ILE A 23 2.53 5.97 7.32
N VAL A 24 3.83 5.69 7.16
CA VAL A 24 4.91 6.47 7.78
C VAL A 24 4.83 7.93 7.34
N ILE A 25 4.69 8.20 6.03
CA ILE A 25 4.56 9.57 5.53
C ILE A 25 3.32 10.24 6.11
N SER A 26 2.18 9.54 6.16
CA SER A 26 0.93 10.10 6.68
C SER A 26 1.11 10.59 8.13
N PHE A 27 1.77 9.79 8.98
CA PHE A 27 2.10 10.20 10.34
C PHE A 27 3.04 11.41 10.39
N HIS A 28 4.05 11.47 9.52
CA HIS A 28 4.96 12.62 9.48
C HIS A 28 4.26 13.90 9.01
N ILE A 29 3.33 13.80 8.06
CA ILE A 29 2.50 14.93 7.62
C ILE A 29 1.67 15.46 8.79
N LEU A 30 1.02 14.58 9.56
CA LEU A 30 0.23 15.00 10.73
C LEU A 30 1.10 15.75 11.76
N ILE A 31 2.26 15.19 12.10
CA ILE A 31 3.19 15.83 13.05
C ILE A 31 3.68 17.19 12.54
N TYR A 32 4.00 17.29 11.25
CA TYR A 32 4.41 18.55 10.63
C TYR A 32 3.29 19.58 10.64
N SER A 33 2.05 19.17 10.35
CA SER A 33 0.87 20.05 10.36
C SER A 33 0.58 20.63 11.75
N ASP A 34 0.73 19.82 12.80
CA ASP A 34 0.49 20.28 14.18
C ASP A 34 1.66 21.11 14.73
N HIS A 35 2.91 20.69 14.46
CA HIS A 35 4.11 21.27 15.07
C HIS A 35 5.29 21.39 14.09
N PRO A 36 5.21 22.29 13.09
CA PRO A 36 6.18 22.34 11.99
C PRO A 36 7.60 22.68 12.44
N ALA A 37 7.76 23.61 13.39
CA ALA A 37 9.07 23.99 13.93
C ALA A 37 9.75 22.83 14.67
N ARG A 38 8.98 22.09 15.49
CA ARG A 38 9.48 20.94 16.25
C ARG A 38 9.87 19.79 15.31
N PHE A 39 9.06 19.55 14.28
CA PHE A 39 9.37 18.55 13.25
C PHE A 39 10.68 18.86 12.54
N LEU A 40 10.87 20.10 12.06
CA LEU A 40 12.09 20.52 11.36
C LEU A 40 13.32 20.46 12.27
N GLN A 41 13.20 20.86 13.53
CA GLN A 41 14.28 20.73 14.51
C GLN A 41 14.63 19.26 14.76
N GLY A 42 13.63 18.38 14.82
CA GLY A 42 13.83 16.93 14.96
C GLY A 42 14.64 16.33 13.82
N LEU A 43 14.44 16.79 12.57
CA LEU A 43 15.14 16.28 11.39
C LEU A 43 16.65 16.53 11.37
N ILE A 44 17.14 17.52 12.12
CA ILE A 44 18.57 17.84 12.21
C ILE A 44 19.19 17.41 13.55
N THR A 45 18.37 16.94 14.51
CA THR A 45 18.83 16.59 15.85
C THR A 45 19.25 15.11 15.88
N PRO A 46 20.54 14.77 16.07
CA PRO A 46 21.02 13.39 15.96
C PRO A 46 20.35 12.40 16.93
N SER A 47 20.03 12.85 18.14
CA SER A 47 19.33 12.05 19.15
C SER A 47 17.88 11.71 18.78
N VAL A 48 17.31 12.39 17.78
CA VAL A 48 15.98 12.12 17.23
C VAL A 48 16.12 11.28 15.95
N VAL A 49 17.02 11.68 15.05
CA VAL A 49 17.20 11.05 13.73
C VAL A 49 17.67 9.59 13.86
N MET A 50 18.63 9.30 14.75
CA MET A 50 19.16 7.94 14.88
C MET A 50 18.10 6.93 15.35
N PRO A 51 17.33 7.18 16.43
CA PRO A 51 16.20 6.32 16.79
C PRO A 51 15.13 6.22 15.69
N MET A 52 14.85 7.33 14.98
CA MET A 52 13.86 7.35 13.92
C MET A 52 14.22 6.40 12.76
N PHE A 53 15.50 6.35 12.37
CA PHE A 53 15.97 5.38 11.37
C PHE A 53 15.80 3.93 11.83
N VAL A 54 16.13 3.63 13.09
CA VAL A 54 15.95 2.27 13.65
C VAL A 54 14.47 1.88 13.68
N LEU A 55 13.60 2.80 14.13
CA LEU A 55 12.16 2.58 14.13
C LEU A 55 11.60 2.40 12.71
N MET A 56 12.12 3.11 11.72
CA MET A 56 11.74 2.94 10.32
C MET A 56 12.11 1.54 9.80
N LEU A 57 13.29 1.03 10.13
CA LEU A 57 13.70 -0.34 9.75
C LEU A 57 12.77 -1.40 10.39
N ILE A 58 12.43 -1.23 11.67
CA ILE A 58 11.49 -2.11 12.37
C ILE A 58 10.10 -2.02 11.71
N ALA A 59 9.63 -0.81 11.43
CA ALA A 59 8.34 -0.58 10.79
C ALA A 59 8.25 -1.25 9.41
N ILE A 60 9.32 -1.22 8.61
CA ILE A 60 9.38 -1.93 7.32
C ILE A 60 9.22 -3.43 7.51
N VAL A 61 9.94 -4.04 8.46
CA VAL A 61 9.86 -5.49 8.70
C VAL A 61 8.47 -5.88 9.22
N VAL A 62 7.97 -5.18 10.24
CA VAL A 62 6.66 -5.45 10.84
C VAL A 62 5.54 -5.19 9.83
N GLY A 63 5.61 -4.07 9.11
CA GLY A 63 4.67 -3.71 8.06
C GLY A 63 4.68 -4.71 6.90
N TYR A 64 5.84 -5.28 6.56
CA TYR A 64 5.92 -6.37 5.60
C TYR A 64 5.17 -7.62 6.07
N ILE A 65 5.40 -8.05 7.31
CA ILE A 65 4.77 -9.24 7.88
C ILE A 65 3.25 -9.08 7.94
N ILE A 66 2.77 -7.94 8.47
CA ILE A 66 1.33 -7.67 8.61
C ILE A 66 0.68 -7.47 7.24
N GLY A 67 1.33 -6.71 6.36
CA GLY A 67 0.81 -6.39 5.03
C GLY A 67 0.86 -7.56 4.04
N TYR A 68 1.58 -8.64 4.34
CA TYR A 68 1.77 -9.75 3.41
C TYR A 68 0.45 -10.43 3.03
N ILE A 69 -0.40 -10.75 4.01
CA ILE A 69 -1.67 -11.45 3.78
C ILE A 69 -2.62 -10.64 2.87
N PRO A 70 -2.95 -9.37 3.16
CA PRO A 70 -3.82 -8.60 2.28
C PRO A 70 -3.18 -8.38 0.89
N ALA A 71 -1.87 -8.23 0.81
CA ALA A 71 -1.16 -8.12 -0.47
C ALA A 71 -1.24 -9.41 -1.29
N TYR A 72 -1.14 -10.58 -0.65
CA TYR A 72 -1.30 -11.88 -1.29
C TYR A 72 -2.71 -12.07 -1.85
N ILE A 73 -3.75 -11.85 -1.01
CA ILE A 73 -5.15 -11.95 -1.43
C ILE A 73 -5.42 -11.01 -2.62
N THR A 74 -4.95 -9.77 -2.54
CA THR A 74 -5.14 -8.78 -3.60
C THR A 74 -4.44 -9.18 -4.89
N GLY A 75 -3.20 -9.70 -4.81
CA GLY A 75 -2.44 -10.16 -5.97
C GLY A 75 -3.10 -11.34 -6.68
N GLU A 76 -3.58 -12.32 -5.91
CA GLU A 76 -4.32 -13.46 -6.46
C GLU A 76 -5.63 -13.03 -7.12
N LEU A 77 -6.41 -12.16 -6.48
CA LEU A 77 -7.64 -11.60 -7.07
C LEU A 77 -7.35 -10.84 -8.37
N PHE A 78 -6.31 -10.00 -8.38
CA PHE A 78 -5.91 -9.24 -9.56
C PHE A 78 -5.56 -10.15 -10.73
N LEU A 79 -4.70 -11.15 -10.50
CA LEU A 79 -4.31 -12.09 -11.53
C LEU A 79 -5.49 -12.96 -11.97
N HIS A 80 -6.34 -13.41 -11.05
CA HIS A 80 -7.53 -14.19 -11.40
C HIS A 80 -8.45 -13.43 -12.36
N LEU A 81 -8.67 -12.13 -12.13
CA LEU A 81 -9.58 -11.31 -12.93
C LEU A 81 -8.95 -10.79 -14.23
N PHE A 82 -7.66 -10.47 -14.21
CA PHE A 82 -7.04 -9.64 -15.26
C PHE A 82 -5.81 -10.25 -15.95
N LYS A 83 -5.27 -11.39 -15.50
CA LYS A 83 -4.02 -11.96 -16.06
C LYS A 83 -4.03 -12.10 -17.58
N ASN A 84 -5.10 -12.66 -18.15
CA ASN A 84 -5.23 -12.86 -19.59
C ASN A 84 -5.42 -11.56 -20.37
N LYS A 85 -5.88 -10.49 -19.70
CA LYS A 85 -6.14 -9.18 -20.30
C LYS A 85 -4.95 -8.22 -20.15
N LEU A 86 -3.92 -8.60 -19.36
CA LEU A 86 -2.81 -7.73 -19.00
C LEU A 86 -1.80 -7.56 -20.14
N ALA A 87 -1.48 -8.64 -20.86
CA ALA A 87 -0.45 -8.63 -21.91
C ALA A 87 -0.74 -7.60 -23.02
N ASP A 88 -2.01 -7.52 -23.44
CA ASP A 88 -2.46 -6.61 -24.49
C ASP A 88 -2.98 -5.26 -23.97
N ALA A 89 -2.92 -5.03 -22.65
CA ALA A 89 -3.41 -3.80 -22.07
C ALA A 89 -2.46 -2.62 -22.36
N ASN A 90 -3.06 -1.45 -22.62
CA ASN A 90 -2.36 -0.18 -22.56
C ASN A 90 -2.33 0.34 -21.10
N LEU A 91 -1.51 1.37 -20.84
CA LEU A 91 -1.33 1.92 -19.49
C LEU A 91 -2.65 2.32 -18.83
N TYR A 92 -3.56 2.97 -19.57
CA TYR A 92 -4.85 3.40 -19.03
C TYR A 92 -5.72 2.23 -18.56
N ARG A 93 -5.77 1.13 -19.33
CA ARG A 93 -6.49 -0.09 -18.93
C ARG A 93 -5.89 -0.71 -17.68
N VAL A 94 -4.56 -0.74 -17.56
CA VAL A 94 -3.87 -1.26 -16.37
C VAL A 94 -4.19 -0.42 -15.13
N ILE A 95 -4.16 0.91 -15.25
CA ILE A 95 -4.57 1.80 -14.16
C ILE A 95 -6.02 1.51 -13.77
N THR A 96 -6.92 1.34 -14.74
CA THR A 96 -8.33 1.01 -14.50
C THR A 96 -8.46 -0.33 -13.75
N TYR A 97 -7.71 -1.37 -14.14
CA TYR A 97 -7.70 -2.66 -13.44
C TYR A 97 -7.19 -2.53 -12.00
N GLY A 98 -6.15 -1.72 -11.78
CA GLY A 98 -5.65 -1.38 -10.44
C GLY A 98 -6.70 -0.67 -9.59
N CYS A 99 -7.44 0.28 -10.17
CA CYS A 99 -8.56 0.96 -9.50
C CYS A 99 -9.69 -0.01 -9.16
N CYS A 100 -10.15 -0.83 -10.12
CA CYS A 100 -11.19 -1.83 -9.89
C CYS A 100 -10.82 -2.77 -8.74
N THR A 101 -9.55 -3.22 -8.70
CA THR A 101 -9.03 -4.09 -7.65
C THR A 101 -9.01 -3.37 -6.30
N GLY A 102 -8.62 -2.10 -6.26
CA GLY A 102 -8.69 -1.30 -5.03
C GLY A 102 -10.12 -1.12 -4.52
N PHE A 103 -11.09 -0.93 -5.43
CA PHE A 103 -12.50 -0.81 -5.05
C PHE A 103 -13.13 -2.13 -4.56
N LEU A 104 -12.55 -3.29 -4.85
CA LEU A 104 -13.01 -4.57 -4.25
C LEU A 104 -12.87 -4.57 -2.73
N TRP A 105 -11.93 -3.78 -2.19
CA TRP A 105 -11.74 -3.65 -0.75
C TRP A 105 -12.73 -2.69 -0.08
N THR A 106 -13.54 -1.95 -0.84
CA THR A 106 -14.49 -0.95 -0.30
C THR A 106 -15.41 -1.50 0.79
N PRO A 107 -16.01 -2.70 0.66
CA PRO A 107 -16.87 -3.24 1.72
C PRO A 107 -16.08 -3.50 3.01
N VAL A 108 -14.86 -4.02 2.89
CA VAL A 108 -14.00 -4.34 4.04
C VAL A 108 -13.49 -3.07 4.70
N SER A 109 -13.04 -2.07 3.92
CA SER A 109 -12.58 -0.79 4.45
C SER A 109 -13.71 -0.02 5.12
N LEU A 110 -14.92 -0.08 4.59
CA LEU A 110 -16.12 0.51 5.21
C LEU A 110 -16.47 -0.18 6.53
N LEU A 111 -16.44 -1.52 6.58
CA LEU A 111 -16.69 -2.26 7.83
C LEU A 111 -15.65 -1.95 8.91
N ILE A 112 -14.37 -1.90 8.54
CA ILE A 112 -13.28 -1.56 9.47
C ILE A 112 -13.46 -0.13 10.01
N SER A 113 -13.87 0.82 9.16
CA SER A 113 -13.97 2.21 9.58
C SER A 113 -15.08 2.48 10.59
N GLN A 114 -16.15 1.67 10.61
CA GLN A 114 -17.25 1.79 11.58
C GLN A 114 -16.80 1.61 13.03
N PHE A 115 -15.64 0.99 13.27
CA PHE A 115 -15.08 0.83 14.62
C PHE A 115 -14.38 2.08 15.15
N SER A 116 -14.30 3.16 14.38
CA SER A 116 -13.76 4.43 14.83
C SER A 116 -14.83 5.50 14.98
N HIS A 117 -14.62 6.41 15.94
CA HIS A 117 -15.43 7.62 16.08
C HIS A 117 -15.43 8.47 14.81
N GLU A 118 -14.33 8.51 14.06
CA GLU A 118 -14.19 9.25 12.80
C GLU A 118 -14.25 8.31 11.59
N TRP A 119 -15.33 7.52 11.51
CA TRP A 119 -15.48 6.46 10.52
C TRP A 119 -15.36 6.93 9.06
N LEU A 120 -15.87 8.13 8.73
CA LEU A 120 -15.83 8.65 7.37
C LEU A 120 -14.41 9.10 6.95
N PRO A 121 -13.69 9.95 7.71
CA PRO A 121 -12.29 10.25 7.42
C PRO A 121 -11.40 9.02 7.30
N ILE A 122 -11.57 8.04 8.19
CA ILE A 122 -10.77 6.80 8.17
C ILE A 122 -11.09 5.96 6.95
N PHE A 123 -12.37 5.84 6.58
CA PHE A 123 -12.76 5.17 5.34
C PHE A 123 -12.10 5.82 4.12
N LEU A 124 -12.20 7.14 4.00
CA LEU A 124 -11.63 7.88 2.88
C LEU A 124 -10.10 7.71 2.81
N TYR A 125 -9.43 7.78 3.97
CA TYR A 125 -8.00 7.53 4.06
C TYR A 125 -7.63 6.11 3.62
N LEU A 126 -8.27 5.09 4.20
CA LEU A 126 -8.02 3.69 3.85
C LEU A 126 -8.27 3.43 2.36
N GLN A 127 -9.34 3.97 1.79
CA GLN A 127 -9.71 3.69 0.41
C GLN A 127 -8.87 4.47 -0.61
N PHE A 128 -8.75 5.79 -0.46
CA PHE A 128 -8.20 6.67 -1.48
C PHE A 128 -6.72 7.02 -1.28
N VAL A 129 -6.23 7.01 -0.04
CA VAL A 129 -4.83 7.33 0.26
C VAL A 129 -4.00 6.05 0.39
N PHE A 130 -4.58 5.00 0.94
CA PHE A 130 -3.86 3.76 1.22
C PHE A 130 -4.07 2.70 0.13
N ILE A 131 -5.27 2.15 0.00
CA ILE A 131 -5.54 0.97 -0.87
C ILE A 131 -5.37 1.32 -2.35
N LEU A 132 -6.07 2.33 -2.86
CA LEU A 132 -6.08 2.65 -4.28
C LEU A 132 -4.68 2.94 -4.85
N PRO A 133 -3.83 3.77 -4.22
CA PRO A 133 -2.48 4.01 -4.73
C PRO A 133 -1.64 2.74 -4.77
N ILE A 134 -1.72 1.89 -3.73
CA ILE A 134 -0.98 0.62 -3.68
C ILE A 134 -1.41 -0.29 -4.83
N THR A 135 -2.72 -0.50 -5.02
CA THR A 135 -3.21 -1.43 -6.05
C THR A 135 -2.90 -0.95 -7.46
N VAL A 136 -2.97 0.36 -7.72
CA VAL A 136 -2.60 0.94 -9.02
C VAL A 136 -1.11 0.79 -9.29
N ILE A 137 -0.24 1.13 -8.33
CA ILE A 137 1.20 1.00 -8.48
C ILE A 137 1.58 -0.47 -8.71
N CYS A 138 1.06 -1.39 -7.89
CA CYS A 138 1.34 -2.82 -8.04
C CYS A 138 0.83 -3.36 -9.39
N ALA A 139 -0.35 -2.94 -9.86
CA ALA A 139 -0.87 -3.33 -11.17
C ALA A 139 0.04 -2.87 -12.32
N VAL A 140 0.57 -1.64 -12.25
CA VAL A 140 1.51 -1.11 -13.25
C VAL A 140 2.84 -1.87 -13.22
N ILE A 141 3.36 -2.21 -12.03
CA ILE A 141 4.59 -2.99 -11.90
C ILE A 141 4.38 -4.40 -12.46
N GLU A 142 3.27 -5.07 -12.13
CA GLU A 142 2.94 -6.41 -12.64
C GLU A 142 2.86 -6.41 -14.17
N TRP A 143 2.19 -5.41 -14.76
CA TRP A 143 2.12 -5.26 -16.21
C TRP A 143 3.49 -5.06 -16.87
N ARG A 144 4.36 -4.26 -16.26
CA ARG A 144 5.74 -4.05 -16.75
C ARG A 144 6.61 -5.30 -16.65
N GLN A 145 6.29 -6.26 -15.78
CA GLN A 145 7.02 -7.52 -15.68
C GLN A 145 6.59 -8.55 -16.74
N LEU A 146 5.42 -8.34 -17.36
CA LEU A 146 4.87 -9.22 -18.40
C LEU A 146 5.22 -8.77 -19.83
N LYS A 147 5.70 -7.53 -19.99
CA LYS A 147 6.24 -6.99 -21.25
C LYS A 147 7.75 -7.09 -21.27
#